data_AF-A0A7S1ZUE5-F1
#
_entry.id   AF-A0A7S1ZUE5-F1
#
_cell.length_a   1.000
_cell.length_b   1.000
_cell.length_c   1.000
_cell.angle_alpha   90.00
_cell.angle_beta   90.00
_cell.angle_gamma   90.00
#
_symmetry.space_group_name_H-M   'P 1'
#
loop_
_entity.id
_entity.type
_entity.pdbx_description
1 polymer ?
#
loop_
_entity_poly.entity_id
_entity_poly.type
_entity_poly.pdbx_seq_one_letter_code
_entity_poly.pdbx_strand_id
1 'polypeptide(L)'
;GCNAKQVAAQGDAMFFCLSGVSLCADGNIKSATDCGSLPIAHEAFMLLSEEGEKPVLLPGSGDRTCTHLGLPVFATQGHFARARLILPDVLGRLTQCGVYVKGKSEKLLLDLLGYSLADHLGSAPNAAALLHKARGVSAVLEITESSTGADNLLEEVLEEARTFINDKEKRKKVKDLYKVAAVGLLANGWSSSELSFLGEAIIEESARRAFSRKLQTVPLSERLCLAWSFLGHGHCDNEDGWLDCSLDSRSDGSWKEGFNIITAGPELELLEEKNPGMFVPRDPALLCEIFGSAPPPGTPPVAEWSVLYGLLSKWGEAIDGARKHGGPWKVLDSLMTGSASTGTGPMSLANLTGALGLCQPSRTLKDVFLHPALTICQFAEKCTMKLPAKEKWEGLPPRLALAETIKSIVKQREDAARANPICGAAYPSRTPLSEAQMRSLWGAEASPLDETLYKEVRRATHRRYASKPLSVREALTEKIYRKQGGQFEFPTRLDTFIQGLHRRTRDLHDAWERKGKPTSGPDAKKEGVEEMLLRLRWDDRDGHARRRLSKILESIWDGLEGQDPGPPIPSAIWLDDGDAVGTGNNGCGADNEWSVV
;
A
#
# COMPACT_ATOMS: atom_id res chain seq x y z
N GLY A 1 30.98 31.08 -29.77
CA GLY A 1 30.20 30.20 -28.88
C GLY A 1 29.13 31.05 -28.23
N CYS A 2 27.88 30.57 -28.24
CA CYS A 2 26.78 31.17 -27.50
C CYS A 2 26.76 30.53 -26.11
N ASN A 3 26.57 31.29 -25.02
CA ASN A 3 26.42 30.74 -23.66
C ASN A 3 25.02 31.01 -23.11
N ALA A 4 24.61 30.30 -22.05
CA ALA A 4 23.26 30.43 -21.46
C ALA A 4 22.94 31.88 -21.07
N LYS A 5 23.95 32.63 -20.59
CA LYS A 5 23.88 34.06 -20.27
C LYS A 5 23.49 34.93 -21.47
N GLN A 6 24.07 34.70 -22.65
CA GLN A 6 23.74 35.44 -23.87
C GLN A 6 22.33 35.14 -24.39
N VAL A 7 21.86 33.89 -24.28
CA VAL A 7 20.49 33.51 -24.67
C VAL A 7 19.47 34.10 -23.70
N ALA A 8 19.77 34.08 -22.39
CA ALA A 8 18.96 34.71 -21.35
C ALA A 8 18.77 36.22 -21.59
N ALA A 9 19.87 36.93 -21.86
CA ALA A 9 19.88 38.38 -22.08
C ALA A 9 19.06 38.85 -23.28
N GLN A 10 18.80 37.96 -24.23
CA GLN A 10 18.04 38.25 -25.44
C GLN A 10 16.53 37.98 -25.27
N GLY A 11 16.09 37.50 -24.10
CA GLY A 11 14.70 37.11 -23.87
C GLY A 11 14.34 35.77 -24.51
N ASP A 12 15.34 34.98 -24.93
CA ASP A 12 15.16 33.73 -25.67
C ASP A 12 15.11 32.49 -24.76
N ALA A 13 14.86 32.67 -23.45
CA ALA A 13 14.85 31.60 -22.47
C ALA A 13 13.78 31.82 -21.39
N MET A 14 12.79 30.91 -21.29
CA MET A 14 12.17 30.62 -19.98
C MET A 14 12.94 29.52 -19.30
N PHE A 15 12.93 29.48 -17.96
CA PHE A 15 13.76 28.61 -17.14
C PHE A 15 12.89 27.69 -16.28
N PHE A 16 13.32 26.44 -16.08
CA PHE A 16 12.77 25.59 -15.01
C PHE A 16 13.23 26.15 -13.66
N CYS A 17 12.33 26.71 -12.85
CA CYS A 17 12.68 27.16 -11.51
C CYS A 17 12.52 26.00 -10.52
N LEU A 18 13.44 25.04 -10.57
CA LEU A 18 13.39 23.85 -9.72
C LEU A 18 14.35 23.98 -8.54
N SER A 19 13.81 23.91 -7.32
CA SER A 19 14.57 23.83 -6.08
C SER A 19 14.62 22.41 -5.52
N GLY A 20 15.60 22.17 -4.64
CA GLY A 20 15.73 20.88 -3.96
C GLY A 20 15.97 19.69 -4.89
N VAL A 21 16.62 19.91 -6.06
CA VAL A 21 16.86 18.83 -7.02
C VAL A 21 17.89 17.88 -6.44
N SER A 22 17.50 16.63 -6.19
CA SER A 22 18.41 15.58 -5.74
C SER A 22 18.51 14.47 -6.79
N LEU A 23 19.68 13.85 -6.92
CA LEU A 23 19.93 12.77 -7.88
C LEU A 23 20.04 11.41 -7.18
N CYS A 24 19.51 10.37 -7.81
CA CYS A 24 19.72 8.98 -7.44
C CYS A 24 21.14 8.53 -7.80
N ALA A 25 21.59 7.43 -7.18
CA ALA A 25 22.87 6.80 -7.48
C ALA A 25 22.98 6.27 -8.92
N ASP A 26 21.86 6.11 -9.62
CA ASP A 26 21.80 5.71 -11.03
C ASP A 26 21.70 6.91 -12.01
N GLY A 27 21.81 8.14 -11.51
CA GLY A 27 21.80 9.37 -12.29
C GLY A 27 20.42 9.94 -12.61
N ASN A 28 19.33 9.30 -12.17
CA ASN A 28 17.97 9.85 -12.32
C ASN A 28 17.67 10.93 -11.26
N ILE A 29 16.66 11.76 -11.50
CA ILE A 29 16.22 12.76 -10.52
C ILE A 29 15.37 12.08 -9.43
N LYS A 30 15.84 12.17 -8.19
CA LYS A 30 15.21 11.60 -6.98
C LYS A 30 14.11 12.51 -6.43
N SER A 31 14.29 13.82 -6.50
CA SER A 31 13.31 14.83 -6.11
C SER A 31 13.61 16.14 -6.83
N ALA A 32 12.59 16.94 -7.08
CA ALA A 32 12.68 18.34 -7.50
C ALA A 32 11.38 19.05 -7.08
N THR A 33 11.45 20.35 -6.80
CA THR A 33 10.29 21.17 -6.45
C THR A 33 10.22 22.40 -7.35
N ASP A 34 9.13 22.55 -8.07
CA ASP A 34 8.81 23.70 -8.89
C ASP A 34 8.43 24.90 -8.03
N CYS A 35 9.25 25.93 -8.08
CA CYS A 35 9.08 27.13 -7.27
C CYS A 35 7.95 28.04 -7.78
N GLY A 36 7.19 27.61 -8.78
CA GLY A 36 6.04 28.36 -9.27
C GLY A 36 6.41 29.64 -10.02
N SER A 37 5.36 30.26 -10.55
CA SER A 37 5.26 31.12 -11.73
C SER A 37 6.14 32.38 -11.75
N LEU A 38 7.02 32.47 -12.75
CA LEU A 38 7.09 33.53 -13.77
C LEU A 38 8.15 33.13 -14.81
N PRO A 39 8.06 33.54 -16.08
CA PRO A 39 9.25 33.62 -16.93
C PRO A 39 10.31 34.39 -16.14
N ILE A 40 11.37 33.69 -15.72
CA ILE A 40 12.44 34.31 -14.94
C ILE A 40 13.14 35.29 -15.88
N ALA A 41 13.01 36.58 -15.57
CA ALA A 41 13.73 37.63 -16.28
C ALA A 41 15.24 37.36 -16.21
N HIS A 42 15.99 37.80 -17.22
CA HIS A 42 17.43 37.58 -17.31
C HIS A 42 18.16 37.90 -15.99
N GLU A 43 17.76 38.98 -15.33
CA GLU A 43 18.31 39.45 -14.07
C GLU A 43 18.11 38.44 -12.92
N ALA A 44 16.96 37.77 -12.87
CA ALA A 44 16.67 36.75 -11.87
C ALA A 44 17.41 35.43 -12.16
N PHE A 45 17.62 35.07 -13.43
CA PHE A 45 18.49 33.94 -13.79
C PHE A 45 19.95 34.17 -13.36
N MET A 46 20.47 35.38 -13.56
CA MET A 46 21.81 35.79 -13.15
C MET A 46 22.00 35.75 -11.62
N LEU A 47 20.95 35.98 -10.85
CA LEU A 47 20.97 35.91 -9.37
C LEU A 47 20.91 34.46 -8.85
N LEU A 48 20.29 33.54 -9.59
CA LEU A 48 19.99 32.16 -9.16
C LEU A 48 20.99 31.10 -9.68
N SER A 49 21.92 31.48 -10.55
CA SER A 49 22.98 30.64 -11.14
C SER A 49 24.26 31.46 -11.10
N GLU A 50 25.43 30.92 -10.68
CA GLU A 50 26.71 31.67 -10.60
C GLU A 50 26.97 32.45 -11.91
N GLU A 51 26.50 33.69 -11.98
CA GLU A 51 26.46 34.54 -13.18
C GLU A 51 25.86 33.91 -14.47
N GLY A 52 24.91 32.97 -14.37
CA GLY A 52 24.40 32.28 -15.56
C GLY A 52 25.28 31.12 -16.05
N GLU A 53 26.39 30.84 -15.36
CA GLU A 53 27.40 29.89 -15.82
C GLU A 53 27.32 28.53 -15.15
N LYS A 54 26.73 28.39 -13.95
CA LYS A 54 26.55 27.11 -13.23
C LYS A 54 25.27 27.06 -12.39
N PRO A 55 24.66 25.88 -12.19
CA PRO A 55 23.61 25.71 -11.18
C PRO A 55 24.13 26.09 -9.79
N VAL A 56 23.33 26.79 -8.97
CA VAL A 56 23.72 27.08 -7.58
C VAL A 56 23.66 25.78 -6.77
N LEU A 57 24.82 25.33 -6.30
CA LEU A 57 24.98 24.23 -5.35
C LEU A 57 24.94 24.82 -3.93
N LEU A 58 24.13 24.25 -3.03
CA LEU A 58 24.13 24.68 -1.62
C LEU A 58 25.46 24.29 -0.95
N PRO A 59 26.10 25.18 -0.17
CA PRO A 59 27.24 24.79 0.65
C PRO A 59 26.75 23.97 1.86
N GLY A 60 27.17 22.71 1.98
CA GLY A 60 27.15 21.97 3.24
C GLY A 60 26.43 20.61 3.28
N SER A 61 25.73 20.18 2.23
CA SER A 61 25.16 18.82 2.17
C SER A 61 26.04 17.92 1.29
N GLY A 62 26.47 16.77 1.81
CA GLY A 62 27.17 15.74 1.03
C GLY A 62 26.37 15.15 -0.14
N ASP A 63 25.12 15.57 -0.31
CA ASP A 63 24.28 15.33 -1.49
C ASP A 63 24.38 16.50 -2.47
N ARG A 64 24.62 16.18 -3.75
CA ARG A 64 24.68 17.11 -4.88
C ARG A 64 23.30 17.70 -5.17
N THR A 65 22.84 18.59 -4.30
CA THR A 65 21.56 19.29 -4.45
C THR A 65 21.73 20.52 -5.34
N CYS A 66 21.04 20.54 -6.47
CA CYS A 66 20.96 21.70 -7.34
C CYS A 66 19.75 22.54 -6.90
N THR A 67 19.98 23.83 -6.60
CA THR A 67 18.90 24.70 -6.10
C THR A 67 18.07 25.35 -7.20
N HIS A 68 18.61 25.52 -8.41
CA HIS A 68 17.94 26.16 -9.53
C HIS A 68 18.53 25.65 -10.86
N LEU A 69 17.67 25.19 -11.79
CA LEU A 69 18.08 24.69 -13.10
C LEU A 69 17.44 25.49 -14.24
N GLY A 70 18.18 26.46 -14.78
CA GLY A 70 17.72 27.16 -15.97
C GLY A 70 17.80 26.32 -17.25
N LEU A 71 16.67 26.01 -17.87
CA LEU A 71 16.56 25.34 -19.18
C LEU A 71 15.75 26.19 -20.15
N PRO A 72 16.35 26.70 -21.24
CA PRO A 72 15.69 27.66 -22.13
C PRO A 72 14.51 27.02 -22.91
N VAL A 73 13.36 27.70 -22.91
CA VAL A 73 12.18 27.41 -23.77
C VAL A 73 12.00 28.52 -24.81
N PHE A 74 11.59 28.18 -26.04
CA PHE A 74 11.70 29.06 -27.21
C PHE A 74 10.36 29.46 -27.83
N ALA A 75 10.31 30.71 -28.27
CA ALA A 75 9.21 31.28 -29.05
C ALA A 75 9.32 31.00 -30.56
N THR A 76 10.52 30.74 -31.10
CA THR A 76 10.74 30.51 -32.54
C THR A 76 11.77 29.42 -32.83
N GLN A 77 11.73 28.88 -34.05
CA GLN A 77 12.73 27.93 -34.57
C GLN A 77 14.16 28.49 -34.55
N GLY A 78 14.33 29.82 -34.74
CA GLY A 78 15.63 30.48 -34.67
C GLY A 78 16.19 30.54 -33.25
N HIS A 79 15.34 30.71 -32.24
CA HIS A 79 15.76 30.73 -30.84
C HIS A 79 16.15 29.31 -30.39
N PHE A 80 15.40 28.31 -30.86
CA PHE A 80 15.67 26.90 -30.63
C PHE A 80 17.04 26.45 -31.18
N ALA A 81 17.40 26.87 -32.40
CA ALA A 81 18.70 26.56 -33.00
C ALA A 81 19.88 27.09 -32.17
N ARG A 82 19.72 28.24 -31.50
CA ARG A 82 20.77 28.82 -30.64
C ARG A 82 20.96 28.03 -29.36
N ALA A 83 19.89 27.64 -28.70
CA ALA A 83 20.02 26.91 -27.44
C ALA A 83 20.40 25.45 -27.60
N ARG A 84 20.14 24.84 -28.75
CA ARG A 84 20.70 23.53 -29.10
C ARG A 84 22.23 23.49 -28.93
N LEU A 85 22.91 24.63 -29.09
CA LEU A 85 24.36 24.75 -28.89
C LEU A 85 24.78 24.64 -27.42
N ILE A 86 23.91 24.99 -26.48
CA ILE A 86 24.21 25.09 -25.03
C ILE A 86 23.60 23.93 -24.25
N LEU A 87 22.54 23.32 -24.80
CA LEU A 87 21.79 22.25 -24.15
C LEU A 87 22.66 21.06 -23.69
N PRO A 88 23.66 20.58 -24.47
CA PRO A 88 24.54 19.50 -24.01
C PRO A 88 25.26 19.84 -22.70
N ASP A 89 25.80 21.06 -22.58
CA ASP A 89 26.52 21.49 -21.38
C ASP A 89 25.59 21.60 -20.16
N VAL A 90 24.36 22.08 -20.37
CA VAL A 90 23.35 22.19 -19.31
C VAL A 90 22.90 20.82 -18.84
N LEU A 91 22.54 19.93 -19.77
CA LEU A 91 22.07 18.58 -19.44
C LEU A 91 23.20 17.70 -18.90
N GLY A 92 24.44 17.90 -19.35
CA GLY A 92 25.63 17.20 -18.82
C GLY A 92 25.79 17.42 -17.32
N ARG A 93 25.47 18.62 -16.82
CA ARG A 93 25.54 18.95 -15.38
C ARG A 93 24.48 18.25 -14.53
N LEU A 94 23.39 17.81 -15.16
CA LEU A 94 22.34 17.04 -14.48
C LEU A 94 22.70 15.56 -14.33
N THR A 95 23.74 15.09 -15.02
CA THR A 95 24.20 13.72 -14.89
C THR A 95 25.20 13.59 -13.75
N GLN A 96 25.24 12.41 -13.13
CA GLN A 96 26.18 12.11 -12.04
C GLN A 96 27.66 12.24 -12.46
N CYS A 97 27.98 12.08 -13.74
CA CYS A 97 29.35 12.20 -14.23
C CYS A 97 29.69 13.61 -14.71
N GLY A 98 28.73 14.53 -14.78
CA GLY A 98 28.92 15.81 -15.44
C GLY A 98 29.08 15.68 -16.97
N VAL A 99 28.72 14.52 -17.52
CA VAL A 99 28.93 14.16 -18.94
C VAL A 99 27.58 14.08 -19.63
N TYR A 100 27.47 14.76 -20.75
CA TYR A 100 26.31 14.68 -21.63
C TYR A 100 26.32 13.37 -22.43
N VAL A 101 25.18 12.69 -22.46
CA VAL A 101 24.96 11.50 -23.28
C VAL A 101 23.67 11.71 -24.08
N LYS A 102 23.82 11.99 -25.38
CA LYS A 102 22.70 12.19 -26.32
C LYS A 102 21.66 11.08 -26.16
N GLY A 103 20.39 11.47 -26.14
CA GLY A 103 19.24 10.58 -25.94
C GLY A 103 18.93 10.32 -24.46
N LYS A 104 19.95 10.10 -23.62
CA LYS A 104 19.76 9.84 -22.18
C LYS A 104 19.60 11.13 -21.38
N SER A 105 20.44 12.11 -21.68
CA SER A 105 20.47 13.41 -21.01
C SER A 105 19.17 14.20 -21.27
N GLU A 106 18.61 14.14 -22.47
CA GLU A 106 17.34 14.78 -22.82
C GLU A 106 16.15 14.11 -22.14
N LYS A 107 16.19 12.79 -21.93
CA LYS A 107 15.13 12.07 -21.20
C LYS A 107 15.01 12.53 -19.73
N LEU A 108 16.02 13.18 -19.16
CA LEU A 108 15.93 13.80 -17.82
C LEU A 108 14.95 14.99 -17.80
N LEU A 109 14.73 15.64 -18.95
CA LEU A 109 13.75 16.73 -19.06
C LEU A 109 12.32 16.25 -18.79
N LEU A 110 12.02 14.98 -19.08
CA LEU A 110 10.72 14.38 -18.79
C LEU A 110 10.53 14.17 -17.28
N ASP A 111 11.60 13.83 -16.55
CA ASP A 111 11.54 13.70 -15.09
C ASP A 111 11.26 15.08 -14.48
N LEU A 112 11.97 16.12 -14.93
CA LEU A 112 11.77 17.51 -14.49
C LEU A 112 10.36 18.02 -14.82
N LEU A 113 9.86 17.72 -16.03
CA LEU A 113 8.49 18.06 -16.42
C LEU A 113 7.46 17.28 -15.59
N GLY A 114 7.75 16.04 -15.21
CA GLY A 114 6.93 15.22 -14.33
C GLY A 114 6.82 15.80 -12.91
N TYR A 115 7.92 16.28 -12.32
CA TYR A 115 7.86 16.99 -11.03
C TYR A 115 7.14 18.33 -11.15
N SER A 116 7.39 19.08 -12.22
CA SER A 116 6.65 20.32 -12.53
C SER A 116 5.15 20.07 -12.64
N LEU A 117 4.76 18.94 -13.22
CA LEU A 117 3.38 18.50 -13.30
C LEU A 117 2.77 18.37 -11.91
N ALA A 118 3.44 17.63 -11.01
CA ALA A 118 2.99 17.34 -9.65
C ALA A 118 2.76 18.62 -8.83
N ASP A 119 3.74 19.55 -8.86
CA ASP A 119 3.66 20.82 -8.12
C ASP A 119 2.63 21.80 -8.71
N HIS A 120 2.32 21.67 -10.00
CA HIS A 120 1.35 22.51 -10.69
C HIS A 120 -0.11 22.04 -10.55
N LEU A 121 -0.37 20.89 -9.90
CA LEU A 121 -1.72 20.35 -9.67
C LEU A 121 -2.61 21.21 -8.73
N GLY A 122 -2.10 22.34 -8.19
CA GLY A 122 -2.78 23.15 -7.18
C GLY A 122 -3.06 24.64 -7.50
N SER A 123 -2.59 25.24 -8.61
CA SER A 123 -2.90 26.66 -8.91
C SER A 123 -2.98 27.04 -10.40
N ALA A 124 -3.98 27.86 -10.77
CA ALA A 124 -4.25 28.33 -12.13
C ALA A 124 -3.13 29.15 -12.84
N PRO A 125 -2.36 30.06 -12.18
CA PRO A 125 -1.29 30.80 -12.85
C PRO A 125 -0.12 29.92 -13.34
N ASN A 126 -0.07 28.65 -12.92
CA ASN A 126 0.97 27.71 -13.32
C ASN A 126 0.72 26.99 -14.65
N ALA A 127 -0.51 26.99 -15.18
CA ALA A 127 -0.87 26.23 -16.38
C ALA A 127 -0.15 26.74 -17.65
N ALA A 128 -0.01 28.06 -17.81
CA ALA A 128 0.73 28.65 -18.93
C ALA A 128 2.22 28.29 -18.88
N ALA A 129 2.83 28.37 -17.69
CA ALA A 129 4.22 27.98 -17.50
C ALA A 129 4.45 26.49 -17.80
N LEU A 130 3.51 25.62 -17.39
CA LEU A 130 3.54 24.19 -17.71
C LEU A 130 3.49 23.94 -19.22
N LEU A 131 2.58 24.60 -19.94
CA LEU A 131 2.47 24.49 -21.41
C LEU A 131 3.77 24.91 -22.11
N HIS A 132 4.38 25.99 -21.65
CA HIS A 132 5.66 26.45 -22.17
C HIS A 132 6.76 25.43 -21.89
N LYS A 133 6.90 24.93 -20.66
CA LYS A 133 7.86 23.87 -20.31
C LYS A 133 7.64 22.64 -21.19
N ALA A 134 6.40 22.15 -21.30
CA ALA A 134 6.03 21.01 -22.14
C ALA A 134 6.41 21.22 -23.61
N ARG A 135 6.11 22.39 -24.19
CA ARG A 135 6.49 22.73 -25.56
C ARG A 135 8.01 22.72 -25.76
N GLY A 136 8.76 23.28 -24.81
CA GLY A 136 10.22 23.29 -24.83
C GLY A 136 10.81 21.88 -24.80
N VAL A 137 10.30 21.03 -23.90
CA VAL A 137 10.71 19.61 -23.84
C VAL A 137 10.34 18.88 -25.12
N SER A 138 9.12 19.05 -25.64
CA SER A 138 8.68 18.47 -26.91
C SER A 138 9.63 18.84 -28.06
N ALA A 139 10.01 20.12 -28.18
CA ALA A 139 10.93 20.57 -29.22
C ALA A 139 12.31 19.91 -29.11
N VAL A 140 12.86 19.80 -27.89
CA VAL A 140 14.15 19.15 -27.65
C VAL A 140 14.10 17.68 -28.05
N LEU A 141 13.06 16.95 -27.66
CA LEU A 141 12.92 15.54 -27.98
C LEU A 141 12.70 15.32 -29.49
N GLU A 142 11.95 16.20 -30.16
CA GLU A 142 11.65 16.11 -31.59
C GLU A 142 12.89 16.22 -32.49
N ILE A 143 13.89 17.02 -32.10
CA ILE A 143 15.15 17.17 -32.88
C ILE A 143 16.28 16.23 -32.48
N THR A 144 16.08 15.47 -31.41
CA THR A 144 17.09 14.55 -30.89
C THR A 144 16.90 13.21 -31.57
N GLU A 145 17.95 12.69 -32.21
CA GLU A 145 17.89 11.39 -32.86
C GLU A 145 17.55 10.27 -31.85
N SER A 146 16.69 9.35 -32.27
CA SER A 146 16.36 8.15 -31.50
C SER A 146 17.54 7.19 -31.45
N SER A 147 17.60 6.41 -30.37
CA SER A 147 18.54 5.29 -30.23
C SER A 147 17.97 3.94 -30.65
N THR A 148 16.65 3.87 -30.88
CA THR A 148 15.89 2.63 -31.10
C THR A 148 15.35 2.49 -32.53
N GLY A 149 15.70 3.43 -33.42
CA GLY A 149 15.26 3.44 -34.82
C GLY A 149 13.96 4.19 -35.08
N ALA A 150 13.40 4.89 -34.09
CA ALA A 150 12.34 5.86 -34.33
C ALA A 150 12.88 7.12 -35.04
N ASP A 151 12.00 7.93 -35.62
CA ASP A 151 12.41 9.15 -36.34
C ASP A 151 13.15 10.14 -35.43
N ASN A 152 12.70 10.24 -34.17
CA ASN A 152 13.30 11.07 -33.15
C ASN A 152 13.00 10.53 -31.74
N LEU A 153 13.61 11.16 -30.74
CA LEU A 153 13.47 10.77 -29.34
C LEU A 153 12.05 11.01 -28.80
N LEU A 154 11.29 11.96 -29.36
CA LEU A 154 9.89 12.18 -28.99
C LEU A 154 9.04 10.97 -29.38
N GLU A 155 9.17 10.47 -30.61
CA GLU A 155 8.48 9.26 -31.07
C GLU A 155 8.88 8.03 -30.25
N GLU A 156 10.16 7.91 -29.89
CA GLU A 156 10.65 6.84 -29.01
C GLU A 156 9.92 6.83 -27.65
N VAL A 157 9.80 7.98 -26.98
CA VAL A 157 9.14 8.05 -25.67
C VAL A 157 7.62 7.94 -25.77
N LEU A 158 7.01 8.39 -26.86
CA LEU A 158 5.58 8.18 -27.12
C LEU A 158 5.28 6.69 -27.32
N GLU A 159 6.13 5.96 -28.02
CA GLU A 159 5.97 4.51 -28.18
C GLU A 159 6.20 3.75 -26.85
N GLU A 160 7.13 4.21 -26.01
CA GLU A 160 7.27 3.72 -24.63
C GLU A 160 5.98 3.92 -23.83
N ALA A 161 5.30 5.07 -23.97
CA ALA A 161 4.03 5.36 -23.30
C ALA A 161 2.86 4.54 -23.86
N ARG A 162 2.79 4.30 -25.18
CA ARG A 162 1.81 3.35 -25.76
C ARG A 162 2.02 1.94 -25.25
N THR A 163 3.27 1.53 -25.20
CA THR A 163 3.67 0.25 -24.63
C THR A 163 3.27 0.15 -23.16
N PHE A 164 3.40 1.23 -22.38
CA PHE A 164 2.95 1.29 -20.99
C PHE A 164 1.43 1.08 -20.83
N ILE A 165 0.64 1.65 -21.74
CA ILE A 165 -0.83 1.43 -21.77
C ILE A 165 -1.12 -0.05 -22.06
N ASN A 166 -0.52 -0.59 -23.12
CA ASN A 166 -0.91 -1.89 -23.71
C ASN A 166 -0.28 -3.11 -23.00
N ASP A 167 0.88 -2.98 -22.36
CA ASP A 167 1.63 -4.09 -21.79
C ASP A 167 1.78 -3.94 -20.26
N LYS A 168 0.97 -4.70 -19.51
CA LYS A 168 0.98 -4.70 -18.04
C LYS A 168 2.32 -5.15 -17.44
N GLU A 169 3.10 -6.01 -18.11
CA GLU A 169 4.40 -6.46 -17.59
C GLU A 169 5.48 -5.39 -17.79
N LYS A 170 5.45 -4.66 -18.91
CA LYS A 170 6.33 -3.51 -19.09
C LYS A 170 5.93 -2.36 -18.18
N ARG A 171 4.64 -2.14 -17.94
CA ARG A 171 4.12 -1.14 -16.99
C ARG A 171 4.76 -1.24 -15.61
N LYS A 172 4.88 -2.47 -15.08
CA LYS A 172 5.51 -2.77 -13.78
C LYS A 172 6.99 -2.38 -13.69
N LYS A 173 7.69 -2.27 -14.82
CA LYS A 173 9.13 -1.99 -14.90
C LYS A 173 9.47 -0.51 -14.96
N VAL A 174 8.49 0.34 -15.27
CA VAL A 174 8.70 1.80 -15.28
C VAL A 174 9.08 2.27 -13.87
N LYS A 175 10.12 3.08 -13.74
CA LYS A 175 10.54 3.58 -12.42
C LYS A 175 9.67 4.74 -11.96
N ASP A 176 9.45 5.71 -12.85
CA ASP A 176 8.78 6.97 -12.56
C ASP A 176 7.52 7.16 -13.40
N LEU A 177 6.37 7.25 -12.72
CA LEU A 177 5.07 7.45 -13.36
C LEU A 177 4.80 8.92 -13.69
N TYR A 178 5.46 9.88 -13.01
CA TYR A 178 5.36 11.29 -13.39
C TYR A 178 5.99 11.56 -14.75
N LYS A 179 7.08 10.85 -15.04
CA LYS A 179 7.70 10.87 -16.38
C LYS A 179 6.71 10.42 -17.45
N VAL A 180 5.96 9.34 -17.20
CA VAL A 180 4.95 8.82 -18.15
C VAL A 180 3.81 9.82 -18.32
N ALA A 181 3.33 10.42 -17.22
CA ALA A 181 2.33 11.49 -17.28
C ALA A 181 2.83 12.69 -18.10
N ALA A 182 4.09 13.09 -17.92
CA ALA A 182 4.72 14.17 -18.68
C ALA A 182 4.77 13.86 -20.19
N VAL A 183 5.06 12.61 -20.59
CA VAL A 183 5.00 12.20 -22.01
C VAL A 183 3.60 12.36 -22.58
N GLY A 184 2.55 12.08 -21.79
CA GLY A 184 1.16 12.31 -22.20
C GLY A 184 0.87 13.76 -22.58
N LEU A 185 1.46 14.74 -21.86
CA LEU A 185 1.36 16.15 -22.22
C LEU A 185 2.06 16.49 -23.55
N LEU A 186 3.04 15.70 -23.98
CA LEU A 186 3.76 15.93 -25.24
C LEU A 186 3.06 15.29 -26.45
N ALA A 187 2.08 14.42 -26.22
CA ALA A 187 1.47 13.55 -27.23
C ALA A 187 0.45 14.25 -28.14
N ASN A 188 0.92 15.17 -28.97
CA ASN A 188 0.10 15.96 -29.90
C ASN A 188 -0.70 15.13 -30.93
N GLY A 189 -0.21 13.94 -31.29
CA GLY A 189 -0.85 13.06 -32.26
C GLY A 189 -1.92 12.14 -31.68
N TRP A 190 -2.11 12.12 -30.36
CA TRP A 190 -3.00 11.17 -29.70
C TRP A 190 -4.45 11.69 -29.64
N SER A 191 -5.38 10.75 -29.58
CA SER A 191 -6.80 10.99 -29.33
C SER A 191 -7.08 11.26 -27.85
N SER A 192 -8.20 11.92 -27.55
CA SER A 192 -8.68 12.07 -26.17
C SER A 192 -8.84 10.73 -25.43
N SER A 193 -9.25 9.67 -26.14
CA SER A 193 -9.33 8.32 -25.58
C SER A 193 -7.97 7.75 -25.18
N GLU A 194 -6.93 7.90 -26.02
CA GLU A 194 -5.59 7.38 -25.70
C GLU A 194 -5.00 8.05 -24.46
N LEU A 195 -5.21 9.36 -24.31
CA LEU A 195 -4.74 10.10 -23.13
C LEU A 195 -5.52 9.78 -21.87
N SER A 196 -6.82 9.50 -21.98
CA SER A 196 -7.62 9.00 -20.86
C SER A 196 -7.15 7.61 -20.43
N PHE A 197 -6.90 6.69 -21.38
CA PHE A 197 -6.33 5.38 -21.08
C PHE A 197 -4.92 5.46 -20.46
N LEU A 198 -4.11 6.46 -20.85
CA LEU A 198 -2.82 6.71 -20.20
C LEU A 198 -3.00 7.11 -18.74
N GLY A 199 -3.92 8.04 -18.46
CA GLY A 199 -4.24 8.45 -17.09
C GLY A 199 -4.73 7.29 -16.23
N GLU A 200 -5.63 6.46 -16.76
CA GLU A 200 -6.09 5.24 -16.09
C GLU A 200 -4.95 4.28 -15.80
N ALA A 201 -4.07 4.03 -16.78
CA ALA A 201 -2.93 3.13 -16.59
C ALA A 201 -1.96 3.63 -15.52
N ILE A 202 -1.76 4.95 -15.40
CA ILE A 202 -0.94 5.58 -14.36
C ILE A 202 -1.57 5.39 -12.98
N ILE A 203 -2.88 5.62 -12.83
CA ILE A 203 -3.59 5.45 -11.56
C ILE A 203 -3.62 3.98 -11.16
N GLU A 204 -3.97 3.06 -12.07
CA GLU A 204 -4.00 1.62 -11.83
C GLU A 204 -2.63 1.15 -11.32
N GLU A 205 -1.54 1.58 -11.96
CA GLU A 205 -0.17 1.25 -11.57
C GLU A 205 0.25 1.92 -10.25
N SER A 206 -0.20 3.14 -9.97
CA SER A 206 0.07 3.83 -8.70
C SER A 206 -0.58 3.10 -7.54
N ALA A 207 -1.87 2.78 -7.67
CA ALA A 207 -2.62 2.01 -6.70
C ALA A 207 -2.04 0.60 -6.53
N ARG A 208 -1.62 -0.03 -7.63
CA ARG A 208 -0.92 -1.32 -7.63
C ARG A 208 0.32 -1.29 -6.75
N ARG A 209 1.17 -0.27 -6.90
CA ARG A 209 2.44 -0.13 -6.18
C ARG A 209 2.21 0.11 -4.68
N ALA A 210 1.29 1.01 -4.34
CA ALA A 210 0.89 1.28 -2.96
C ALA A 210 0.37 0.00 -2.28
N PHE A 211 -0.56 -0.69 -2.95
CA PHE A 211 -1.14 -1.94 -2.46
C PHE A 211 -0.09 -3.05 -2.29
N SER A 212 0.81 -3.20 -3.27
CA SER A 212 1.86 -4.22 -3.25
C SER A 212 2.88 -3.97 -2.13
N ARG A 213 3.20 -2.70 -1.83
CA ARG A 213 4.05 -2.32 -0.69
C ARG A 213 3.40 -2.72 0.63
N LYS A 214 2.09 -2.42 0.82
CA LYS A 214 1.34 -2.84 2.00
C LYS A 214 1.33 -4.36 2.13
N LEU A 215 1.05 -5.10 1.06
CA LEU A 215 1.02 -6.57 1.12
C LEU A 215 2.36 -7.20 1.51
N GLN A 216 3.51 -6.59 1.22
CA GLN A 216 4.82 -7.14 1.58
C GLN A 216 5.03 -7.25 3.10
N THR A 217 4.40 -6.38 3.88
CA THR A 217 4.56 -6.34 5.35
C THR A 217 3.49 -7.12 6.10
N VAL A 218 2.44 -7.56 5.40
CA VAL A 218 1.23 -8.13 6.01
C VAL A 218 1.31 -9.68 6.05
N PRO A 219 1.07 -10.31 7.22
CA PRO A 219 1.06 -11.77 7.37
C PRO A 219 -0.12 -12.42 6.64
N LEU A 220 -0.06 -13.75 6.49
CA LEU A 220 -1.06 -14.49 5.71
C LEU A 220 -2.50 -14.30 6.20
N SER A 221 -2.70 -14.34 7.52
CA SER A 221 -3.98 -14.11 8.18
C SER A 221 -4.61 -12.78 7.80
N GLU A 222 -3.83 -11.71 7.90
CA GLU A 222 -4.27 -10.38 7.53
C GLU A 222 -4.50 -10.24 6.02
N ARG A 223 -3.74 -10.94 5.17
CA ARG A 223 -4.03 -10.98 3.72
C ARG A 223 -5.38 -11.64 3.42
N LEU A 224 -5.72 -12.74 4.10
CA LEU A 224 -7.02 -13.38 3.96
C LEU A 224 -8.14 -12.45 4.44
N CYS A 225 -7.93 -11.77 5.56
CA CYS A 225 -8.85 -10.76 6.07
C CYS A 225 -9.03 -9.61 5.05
N LEU A 226 -7.95 -9.08 4.49
CA LEU A 226 -8.01 -8.04 3.45
C LEU A 226 -8.82 -8.49 2.24
N ALA A 227 -8.56 -9.70 1.74
CA ALA A 227 -9.30 -10.27 0.61
C ALA A 227 -10.80 -10.40 0.92
N TRP A 228 -11.14 -10.87 2.13
CA TRP A 228 -12.52 -10.98 2.59
C TRP A 228 -13.19 -9.61 2.76
N SER A 229 -12.47 -8.60 3.25
CA SER A 229 -12.95 -7.22 3.39
C SER A 229 -13.21 -6.57 2.03
N PHE A 230 -12.43 -6.89 1.00
CA PHE A 230 -12.66 -6.40 -0.37
C PHE A 230 -13.84 -7.08 -1.07
N LEU A 231 -14.09 -8.35 -0.78
CA LEU A 231 -15.10 -9.17 -1.45
C LEU A 231 -16.43 -9.24 -0.69
N GLY A 232 -16.75 -8.16 0.03
CA GLY A 232 -17.95 -8.04 0.84
C GLY A 232 -19.24 -7.82 0.05
N HIS A 233 -20.31 -7.65 0.81
CA HIS A 233 -21.60 -7.13 0.36
C HIS A 233 -21.79 -5.85 1.15
N GLY A 234 -21.66 -4.70 0.48
CA GLY A 234 -21.57 -3.40 1.16
C GLY A 234 -22.73 -3.20 2.14
N HIS A 235 -22.45 -2.67 3.33
CA HIS A 235 -23.47 -2.36 4.35
C HIS A 235 -24.31 -1.11 4.04
N CYS A 236 -24.26 -0.61 2.81
CA CYS A 236 -24.93 0.63 2.45
C CYS A 236 -26.26 0.28 1.77
N ASP A 237 -27.38 0.79 2.30
CA ASP A 237 -28.70 0.80 1.65
C ASP A 237 -28.70 1.51 0.27
N ASN A 238 -27.53 2.02 -0.15
CA ASN A 238 -27.23 2.58 -1.45
C ASN A 238 -26.00 1.83 -2.02
N GLU A 239 -26.19 0.99 -3.04
CA GLU A 239 -25.18 0.06 -3.59
C GLU A 239 -23.89 0.76 -4.06
N ASP A 240 -23.96 2.07 -4.33
CA ASP A 240 -22.86 2.89 -4.81
C ASP A 240 -22.27 3.85 -3.76
N GLY A 241 -22.79 3.90 -2.52
CA GLY A 241 -22.35 4.86 -1.52
C GLY A 241 -20.86 4.76 -1.14
N TRP A 242 -20.28 3.57 -1.28
CA TRP A 242 -18.85 3.33 -1.04
C TRP A 242 -17.95 3.98 -2.11
N LEU A 243 -18.49 4.28 -3.30
CA LEU A 243 -17.75 4.95 -4.37
C LEU A 243 -17.45 6.42 -4.04
N ASP A 244 -18.30 7.03 -3.20
CA ASP A 244 -18.17 8.40 -2.74
C ASP A 244 -17.20 8.54 -1.55
N CYS A 245 -16.68 7.43 -1.02
CA CYS A 245 -15.75 7.46 0.10
C CYS A 245 -14.43 8.16 -0.28
N SER A 246 -14.05 9.14 0.53
CA SER A 246 -12.80 9.88 0.33
C SER A 246 -11.61 9.05 0.78
N LEU A 247 -10.63 8.87 -0.11
CA LEU A 247 -9.39 8.11 0.11
C LEU A 247 -8.42 8.72 1.14
N ASP A 248 -8.66 9.95 1.57
CA ASP A 248 -7.80 10.68 2.52
C ASP A 248 -8.37 10.69 3.96
N SER A 249 -9.56 10.12 4.15
CA SER A 249 -10.20 10.02 5.46
C SER A 249 -9.43 9.03 6.33
N ARG A 250 -8.88 9.47 7.48
CA ARG A 250 -8.40 8.51 8.46
C ARG A 250 -9.59 7.71 9.00
N SER A 251 -9.47 6.39 8.98
CA SER A 251 -10.44 5.50 9.60
C SER A 251 -10.11 5.35 11.08
N ASP A 252 -11.10 5.62 11.94
CA ASP A 252 -11.02 5.25 13.37
C ASP A 252 -11.42 3.78 13.60
N GLY A 253 -12.02 3.14 12.59
CA GLY A 253 -12.45 1.74 12.60
C GLY A 253 -11.36 0.76 12.19
N SER A 254 -11.44 -0.47 12.71
CA SER A 254 -10.60 -1.59 12.28
C SER A 254 -11.36 -2.41 11.25
N TRP A 255 -10.92 -2.39 9.98
CA TRP A 255 -11.48 -3.25 8.90
C TRP A 255 -11.37 -4.76 9.17
N LYS A 256 -10.69 -5.15 10.25
CA LYS A 256 -10.58 -6.51 10.77
C LYS A 256 -11.81 -6.94 11.58
N GLU A 257 -12.63 -5.99 12.02
CA GLU A 257 -13.81 -6.27 12.83
C GLU A 257 -14.79 -7.17 12.08
N GLY A 258 -15.26 -8.23 12.75
CA GLY A 258 -16.15 -9.23 12.16
C GLY A 258 -15.48 -10.31 11.31
N PHE A 259 -14.19 -10.20 10.97
CA PHE A 259 -13.51 -11.27 10.24
C PHE A 259 -13.30 -12.50 11.13
N ASN A 260 -13.99 -13.59 10.78
CA ASN A 260 -13.78 -14.89 11.40
C ASN A 260 -13.45 -15.91 10.31
N ILE A 261 -12.19 -16.34 10.28
CA ILE A 261 -11.67 -17.30 9.30
C ILE A 261 -12.42 -18.64 9.25
N ILE A 262 -13.14 -19.02 10.31
CA ILE A 262 -13.96 -20.24 10.34
C ILE A 262 -15.26 -20.04 9.54
N THR A 263 -15.90 -18.86 9.66
CA THR A 263 -17.20 -18.56 9.03
C THR A 263 -17.07 -17.80 7.71
N ALA A 264 -15.91 -17.19 7.44
CA ALA A 264 -15.67 -16.36 6.26
C ALA A 264 -15.85 -17.13 4.95
N GLY A 265 -15.47 -18.41 4.90
CA GLY A 265 -15.67 -19.26 3.71
C GLY A 265 -17.16 -19.41 3.36
N PRO A 266 -17.97 -20.01 4.25
CA PRO A 266 -19.43 -20.12 4.06
C PRO A 266 -20.13 -18.78 3.79
N GLU A 267 -19.68 -17.71 4.43
CA GLU A 267 -20.21 -16.38 4.21
C GLU A 267 -19.97 -15.89 2.77
N LEU A 268 -18.76 -16.05 2.23
CA LEU A 268 -18.43 -15.65 0.85
C LEU A 268 -19.22 -16.45 -0.19
N GLU A 269 -19.50 -17.73 0.07
CA GLU A 269 -20.34 -18.56 -0.79
C GLU A 269 -21.79 -18.07 -0.80
N LEU A 270 -22.34 -17.79 0.38
CA LEU A 270 -23.69 -17.24 0.51
C LEU A 270 -23.79 -15.87 -0.19
N LEU A 271 -22.74 -15.05 -0.13
CA LEU A 271 -22.70 -13.77 -0.83
C LEU A 271 -22.67 -13.95 -2.35
N GLU A 272 -21.89 -14.91 -2.87
CA GLU A 272 -21.86 -15.19 -4.30
C GLU A 272 -23.18 -15.79 -4.80
N GLU A 273 -23.83 -16.64 -4.00
CA GLU A 273 -25.15 -17.19 -4.31
C GLU A 273 -26.22 -16.08 -4.39
N LYS A 274 -26.21 -15.13 -3.44
CA LYS A 274 -27.18 -14.05 -3.39
C LYS A 274 -26.92 -12.95 -4.42
N ASN A 275 -25.65 -12.58 -4.62
CA ASN A 275 -25.24 -11.46 -5.48
C ASN A 275 -24.02 -11.84 -6.34
N PRO A 276 -24.21 -12.66 -7.39
CA PRO A 276 -23.13 -13.14 -8.23
C PRO A 276 -22.34 -12.00 -8.88
N GLY A 277 -21.01 -12.03 -8.81
CA GLY A 277 -20.14 -11.05 -9.48
C GLY A 277 -20.19 -9.61 -8.95
N MET A 278 -20.94 -9.33 -7.88
CA MET A 278 -21.04 -8.00 -7.27
C MET A 278 -20.00 -7.86 -6.17
N PHE A 279 -18.96 -7.05 -6.35
CA PHE A 279 -17.87 -6.93 -5.38
C PHE A 279 -17.83 -5.53 -4.77
N VAL A 280 -18.12 -5.46 -3.47
CA VAL A 280 -18.16 -4.20 -2.72
C VAL A 280 -17.33 -4.36 -1.44
N PRO A 281 -16.44 -3.43 -1.11
CA PRO A 281 -15.69 -3.49 0.13
C PRO A 281 -16.65 -3.38 1.33
N ARG A 282 -16.44 -4.24 2.34
CA ARG A 282 -17.21 -4.22 3.60
C ARG A 282 -17.04 -2.93 4.35
N ASP A 283 -15.80 -2.45 4.37
CA ASP A 283 -15.41 -1.19 4.94
C ASP A 283 -14.58 -0.42 3.89
N PRO A 284 -15.13 0.65 3.29
CA PRO A 284 -14.39 1.45 2.32
C PRO A 284 -13.20 2.19 2.96
N ALA A 285 -13.19 2.36 4.28
CA ALA A 285 -12.11 3.02 5.01
C ALA A 285 -10.79 2.22 4.97
N LEU A 286 -10.87 0.91 4.71
CA LEU A 286 -9.73 0.05 4.39
C LEU A 286 -8.82 0.64 3.30
N LEU A 287 -9.41 1.20 2.25
CA LEU A 287 -8.65 1.75 1.13
C LEU A 287 -7.83 2.96 1.57
N CYS A 288 -8.35 3.76 2.51
CA CYS A 288 -7.63 4.88 3.11
C CYS A 288 -6.44 4.40 3.93
N GLU A 289 -6.55 3.29 4.67
CA GLU A 289 -5.42 2.74 5.42
C GLU A 289 -4.32 2.20 4.48
N ILE A 290 -4.70 1.60 3.36
CA ILE A 290 -3.72 1.07 2.40
C ILE A 290 -3.00 2.22 1.67
N PHE A 291 -3.77 3.22 1.26
CA PHE A 291 -3.27 4.29 0.41
C PHE A 291 -2.76 5.52 1.16
N GLY A 292 -3.09 5.68 2.44
CA GLY A 292 -2.63 6.78 3.29
C GLY A 292 -1.15 6.68 3.70
N SER A 293 -0.43 5.64 3.28
CA SER A 293 1.01 5.52 3.49
C SER A 293 1.80 6.29 2.43
N ALA A 294 3.01 6.74 2.78
CA ALA A 294 3.86 7.45 1.83
C ALA A 294 4.10 6.62 0.56
N PRO A 295 3.86 7.17 -0.65
CA PRO A 295 3.99 6.41 -1.89
C PRO A 295 5.43 5.97 -2.12
N PRO A 296 5.67 4.90 -2.91
CA PRO A 296 7.01 4.58 -3.39
C PRO A 296 7.59 5.74 -4.23
N PRO A 297 8.93 5.92 -4.26
CA PRO A 297 9.55 6.92 -5.14
C PRO A 297 9.06 6.79 -6.59
N GLY A 298 8.84 7.92 -7.26
CA GLY A 298 8.33 7.97 -8.65
C GLY A 298 6.88 7.51 -8.80
N THR A 299 6.09 7.50 -7.72
CA THR A 299 4.67 7.15 -7.73
C THR A 299 3.85 8.31 -7.18
N PRO A 300 2.84 8.82 -7.92
CA PRO A 300 1.97 9.87 -7.44
C PRO A 300 1.23 9.48 -6.15
N PRO A 301 1.15 10.37 -5.15
CA PRO A 301 0.28 10.18 -3.99
C PRO A 301 -1.19 10.25 -4.42
N VAL A 302 -2.06 9.70 -3.59
CA VAL A 302 -3.49 9.54 -3.90
C VAL A 302 -4.21 10.87 -4.13
N ALA A 303 -3.81 11.91 -3.40
CA ALA A 303 -4.31 13.27 -3.57
C ALA A 303 -4.10 13.83 -4.99
N GLU A 304 -3.17 13.27 -5.77
CA GLU A 304 -2.84 13.72 -7.12
C GLU A 304 -3.50 12.87 -8.22
N TRP A 305 -4.07 11.71 -7.90
CA TRP A 305 -4.58 10.75 -8.90
C TRP A 305 -5.67 11.36 -9.79
N SER A 306 -6.74 11.90 -9.20
CA SER A 306 -7.84 12.51 -9.96
C SER A 306 -7.40 13.73 -10.77
N VAL A 307 -6.43 14.50 -10.26
CA VAL A 307 -5.93 15.68 -10.96
C VAL A 307 -5.11 15.26 -12.18
N LEU A 308 -4.24 14.25 -12.06
CA LEU A 308 -3.45 13.73 -13.18
C LEU A 308 -4.36 13.13 -14.27
N TYR A 309 -5.36 12.34 -13.89
CA TYR A 309 -6.32 11.80 -14.85
C TYR A 309 -7.12 12.91 -15.54
N GLY A 310 -7.72 13.81 -14.76
CA GLY A 310 -8.49 14.93 -15.29
C GLY A 310 -7.65 15.83 -16.20
N LEU A 311 -6.38 16.05 -15.87
CA LEU A 311 -5.45 16.83 -16.67
C LEU A 311 -5.18 16.16 -18.03
N LEU A 312 -4.87 14.87 -18.06
CA LEU A 312 -4.59 14.15 -19.30
C LEU A 312 -5.83 14.04 -20.19
N SER A 313 -7.00 13.78 -19.61
CA SER A 313 -8.27 13.73 -20.35
C SER A 313 -8.60 15.09 -20.96
N LYS A 314 -8.55 16.19 -20.18
CA LYS A 314 -8.79 17.55 -20.71
C LYS A 314 -7.73 17.98 -21.72
N TRP A 315 -6.48 17.55 -21.56
CA TRP A 315 -5.45 17.80 -22.54
C TRP A 315 -5.77 17.12 -23.88
N GLY A 316 -6.31 15.90 -23.85
CA GLY A 316 -6.80 15.22 -25.04
C GLY A 316 -7.93 15.96 -25.73
N GLU A 317 -8.90 16.49 -24.98
CA GLU A 317 -9.96 17.36 -25.52
C GLU A 317 -9.38 18.64 -26.15
N ALA A 318 -8.38 19.24 -25.50
CA ALA A 318 -7.70 20.42 -26.01
C ALA A 318 -6.94 20.13 -27.32
N ILE A 319 -6.26 18.98 -27.43
CA ILE A 319 -5.60 18.54 -28.66
C ILE A 319 -6.63 18.34 -29.78
N ASP A 320 -7.73 17.63 -29.52
CA ASP A 320 -8.78 17.37 -30.51
C ASP A 320 -9.42 18.69 -31.00
N GLY A 321 -9.66 19.64 -30.09
CA GLY A 321 -10.12 20.98 -30.42
C GLY A 321 -9.11 21.80 -31.23
N ALA A 322 -7.82 21.69 -30.90
CA ALA A 322 -6.74 22.40 -31.57
C ALA A 322 -6.33 21.78 -32.92
N ARG A 323 -6.77 20.54 -33.22
CA ARG A 323 -6.39 19.82 -34.44
C ARG A 323 -6.74 20.60 -35.70
N LYS A 324 -7.89 21.29 -35.72
CA LYS A 324 -8.31 22.17 -36.83
C LYS A 324 -7.41 23.39 -37.03
N HIS A 325 -6.63 23.75 -36.03
CA HIS A 325 -5.67 24.86 -36.03
C HIS A 325 -4.22 24.37 -36.19
N GLY A 326 -4.03 23.10 -36.56
CA GLY A 326 -2.72 22.49 -36.74
C GLY A 326 -2.02 22.09 -35.43
N GLY A 327 -2.78 21.98 -34.34
CA GLY A 327 -2.35 21.48 -33.02
C GLY A 327 -2.09 22.57 -31.98
N PRO A 328 -2.09 22.21 -30.68
CA PRO A 328 -1.89 23.13 -29.57
C PRO A 328 -0.51 23.82 -29.61
N TRP A 329 0.52 23.14 -30.13
CA TRP A 329 1.85 23.72 -30.26
C TRP A 329 1.91 24.86 -31.26
N LYS A 330 1.22 24.76 -32.41
CA LYS A 330 1.14 25.87 -33.36
C LYS A 330 0.41 27.07 -32.78
N VAL A 331 -0.67 26.82 -32.04
CA VAL A 331 -1.41 27.88 -31.33
C VAL A 331 -0.50 28.58 -30.33
N LEU A 332 0.24 27.81 -29.51
CA LEU A 332 1.19 28.35 -28.54
C LEU A 332 2.33 29.14 -29.20
N ASP A 333 2.90 28.61 -30.29
CA ASP A 333 3.98 29.25 -31.05
C ASP A 333 3.50 30.58 -31.69
N SER A 334 2.28 30.63 -32.23
CA SER A 334 1.67 31.88 -32.76
C SER A 334 1.43 32.94 -31.69
N LEU A 335 1.10 32.51 -30.46
CA LEU A 335 0.90 33.42 -29.32
C LEU A 335 2.24 33.99 -28.83
N MET A 336 3.31 33.17 -28.80
CA MET A 336 4.64 33.60 -28.37
C MET A 336 5.32 34.57 -29.34
N THR A 337 5.00 34.50 -30.63
CA THR A 337 5.65 35.31 -31.68
C THR A 337 4.97 36.65 -31.94
N GLY A 338 3.87 36.97 -31.25
CA GLY A 338 3.15 38.23 -31.42
C GLY A 338 2.56 38.44 -32.81
N SER A 339 2.53 37.43 -33.68
CA SER A 339 1.98 37.52 -35.04
C SER A 339 0.45 37.49 -35.06
N ALA A 340 -0.19 37.38 -33.90
CA ALA A 340 -1.63 37.49 -33.76
C ALA A 340 -2.06 38.94 -33.99
N SER A 341 -2.31 39.28 -35.25
CA SER A 341 -3.15 40.43 -35.60
C SER A 341 -4.42 40.36 -34.75
N THR A 342 -4.70 41.43 -34.03
CA THR A 342 -5.99 41.74 -33.39
C THR A 342 -7.17 41.03 -34.05
N GLY A 343 -7.78 40.05 -33.38
CA GLY A 343 -9.07 39.49 -33.83
C GLY A 343 -9.30 38.02 -33.49
N THR A 344 -10.12 37.79 -32.48
CA THR A 344 -11.29 36.86 -32.57
C THR A 344 -11.09 35.47 -33.21
N GLY A 345 -9.94 34.84 -33.06
CA GLY A 345 -9.79 33.40 -33.30
C GLY A 345 -10.45 32.61 -32.16
N PRO A 346 -11.18 31.51 -32.42
CA PRO A 346 -11.92 30.74 -31.40
C PRO A 346 -11.03 30.01 -30.37
N MET A 347 -9.71 30.03 -30.51
CA MET A 347 -8.76 29.39 -29.59
C MET A 347 -7.72 30.39 -29.09
N SER A 348 -7.86 30.85 -27.85
CA SER A 348 -6.92 31.75 -27.17
C SER A 348 -6.01 30.98 -26.19
N LEU A 349 -4.91 31.59 -25.72
CA LEU A 349 -4.10 31.02 -24.63
C LEU A 349 -4.97 30.70 -23.41
N ALA A 350 -5.95 31.58 -23.12
CA ALA A 350 -6.90 31.39 -22.04
C ALA A 350 -7.77 30.13 -22.22
N ASN A 351 -8.02 29.71 -23.47
CA ASN A 351 -8.76 28.47 -23.75
C ASN A 351 -7.89 27.24 -23.51
N LEU A 352 -6.60 27.26 -23.89
CA LEU A 352 -5.66 26.17 -23.61
C LEU A 352 -5.36 26.06 -22.11
N THR A 353 -5.10 27.18 -21.43
CA THR A 353 -4.89 27.19 -19.98
C THR A 353 -6.19 26.89 -19.21
N GLY A 354 -7.34 27.28 -19.77
CA GLY A 354 -8.67 26.95 -19.23
C GLY A 354 -9.01 25.47 -19.38
N ALA A 355 -8.60 24.84 -20.48
CA ALA A 355 -8.68 23.38 -20.66
C ALA A 355 -7.77 22.66 -19.66
N LEU A 356 -6.57 23.19 -19.38
CA LEU A 356 -5.74 22.71 -18.28
C LEU A 356 -6.21 23.20 -16.90
N GLY A 357 -7.32 23.94 -16.84
CA GLY A 357 -7.92 24.44 -15.60
C GLY A 357 -8.15 23.27 -14.65
N LEU A 358 -7.40 23.29 -13.55
CA LEU A 358 -7.29 22.19 -12.61
C LEU A 358 -8.68 21.74 -12.15
N CYS A 359 -8.97 20.45 -12.33
CA CYS A 359 -10.07 19.84 -11.60
C CYS A 359 -9.80 20.05 -10.11
N GLN A 360 -10.83 20.45 -9.35
CA GLN A 360 -10.78 20.32 -7.89
C GLN A 360 -10.36 18.87 -7.60
N PRO A 361 -9.31 18.64 -6.80
CA PRO A 361 -8.85 17.29 -6.51
C PRO A 361 -10.00 16.53 -5.89
N SER A 362 -10.60 15.63 -6.66
CA SER A 362 -11.56 14.69 -6.11
C SER A 362 -10.81 13.53 -5.50
N ARG A 363 -11.30 13.05 -4.37
CA ARG A 363 -10.68 12.00 -3.58
C ARG A 363 -11.58 10.78 -3.49
N THR A 364 -12.66 10.75 -4.26
CA THR A 364 -13.60 9.63 -4.28
C THR A 364 -13.09 8.52 -5.18
N LEU A 365 -13.55 7.30 -4.98
CA LEU A 365 -13.17 6.17 -5.83
C LEU A 365 -13.74 6.29 -7.24
N LYS A 366 -14.97 6.80 -7.38
CA LYS A 366 -15.61 7.00 -8.70
C LYS A 366 -14.88 8.00 -9.58
N ASP A 367 -14.27 9.03 -8.98
CA ASP A 367 -13.60 10.08 -9.74
C ASP A 367 -12.15 9.71 -10.09
N VAL A 368 -11.65 8.61 -9.53
CA VAL A 368 -10.26 8.18 -9.63
C VAL A 368 -10.11 6.90 -10.43
N PHE A 369 -11.03 5.94 -10.27
CA PHE A 369 -11.02 4.68 -11.01
C PHE A 369 -12.21 4.62 -11.97
N LEU A 370 -11.95 4.33 -13.25
CA LEU A 370 -13.00 4.08 -14.23
C LEU A 370 -13.83 2.83 -13.87
N HIS A 371 -13.16 1.82 -13.29
CA HIS A 371 -13.78 0.56 -12.89
C HIS A 371 -13.41 0.19 -11.44
N PRO A 372 -13.95 0.91 -10.43
CA PRO A 372 -13.59 0.71 -9.02
C PRO A 372 -13.76 -0.73 -8.55
N ALA A 373 -14.86 -1.39 -8.94
CA ALA A 373 -15.14 -2.78 -8.61
C ALA A 373 -14.08 -3.75 -9.16
N LEU A 374 -13.68 -3.56 -10.43
CA LEU A 374 -12.63 -4.38 -11.05
C LEU A 374 -11.28 -4.20 -10.34
N THR A 375 -10.95 -2.96 -9.96
CA THR A 375 -9.74 -2.66 -9.19
C THR A 375 -9.73 -3.36 -7.83
N ILE A 376 -10.87 -3.36 -7.12
CA ILE A 376 -11.02 -4.07 -5.84
C ILE A 376 -10.85 -5.58 -6.00
N CYS A 377 -11.43 -6.17 -7.05
CA CYS A 377 -11.23 -7.58 -7.36
C CYS A 377 -9.75 -7.92 -7.55
N GLN A 378 -9.03 -7.09 -8.32
CA GLN A 378 -7.59 -7.29 -8.54
C GLN A 378 -6.77 -7.18 -7.25
N PHE A 379 -7.19 -6.33 -6.30
CA PHE A 379 -6.56 -6.27 -4.98
C PHE A 379 -6.85 -7.53 -4.15
N ALA A 380 -8.09 -8.00 -4.13
CA ALA A 380 -8.46 -9.23 -3.46
C ALA A 380 -7.70 -10.45 -4.04
N GLU A 381 -7.60 -10.56 -5.37
CA GLU A 381 -6.81 -11.61 -6.03
C GLU A 381 -5.33 -11.55 -5.64
N LYS A 382 -4.77 -10.35 -5.50
CA LYS A 382 -3.37 -10.19 -5.08
C LYS A 382 -3.12 -10.59 -3.65
N CYS A 383 -4.09 -10.41 -2.76
CA CYS A 383 -4.01 -10.97 -1.41
C CYS A 383 -3.88 -12.49 -1.44
N THR A 384 -4.48 -13.16 -2.44
CA THR A 384 -4.52 -14.62 -2.54
C THR A 384 -3.42 -15.24 -3.42
N MET A 385 -2.70 -14.45 -4.23
CA MET A 385 -1.68 -14.94 -5.18
C MET A 385 -0.54 -15.78 -4.58
N LYS A 386 -0.26 -15.68 -3.27
CA LYS A 386 0.80 -16.47 -2.61
C LYS A 386 0.27 -17.66 -1.80
N LEU A 387 -1.01 -18.02 -1.97
CA LEU A 387 -1.64 -19.10 -1.23
C LEU A 387 -1.37 -20.47 -1.87
N PRO A 388 -1.14 -21.52 -1.07
CA PRO A 388 -0.78 -22.85 -1.53
C PRO A 388 -1.99 -23.61 -2.08
N ALA A 389 -2.63 -23.11 -3.13
CA ALA A 389 -3.64 -23.85 -3.91
C ALA A 389 -4.13 -23.10 -5.17
N LYS A 390 -3.53 -21.97 -5.56
CA LYS A 390 -4.08 -21.08 -6.59
C LYS A 390 -4.43 -21.80 -7.91
N GLU A 391 -3.61 -22.75 -8.33
CA GLU A 391 -3.81 -23.56 -9.55
C GLU A 391 -5.11 -24.39 -9.53
N LYS A 392 -5.60 -24.78 -8.35
CA LYS A 392 -6.82 -25.60 -8.22
C LYS A 392 -8.11 -24.79 -8.42
N TRP A 393 -8.01 -23.47 -8.32
CA TRP A 393 -9.17 -22.57 -8.25
C TRP A 393 -9.18 -21.55 -9.39
N GLU A 394 -8.37 -21.77 -10.44
CA GLU A 394 -8.36 -20.94 -11.63
C GLU A 394 -9.71 -21.02 -12.36
N GLY A 395 -10.29 -19.86 -12.68
CA GLY A 395 -11.59 -19.75 -13.35
C GLY A 395 -12.81 -19.66 -12.42
N LEU A 396 -12.63 -19.82 -11.10
CA LEU A 396 -13.70 -19.54 -10.14
C LEU A 396 -13.89 -18.02 -9.92
N PRO A 397 -15.11 -17.56 -9.63
CA PRO A 397 -15.35 -16.21 -9.13
C PRO A 397 -14.47 -15.90 -7.90
N PRO A 398 -13.97 -14.66 -7.74
CA PRO A 398 -13.07 -14.28 -6.64
C PRO A 398 -13.54 -14.70 -5.25
N ARG A 399 -14.84 -14.58 -4.96
CA ARG A 399 -15.43 -15.01 -3.67
C ARG A 399 -15.31 -16.52 -3.44
N LEU A 400 -15.65 -17.33 -4.44
CA LEU A 400 -15.57 -18.79 -4.34
C LEU A 400 -14.12 -19.26 -4.27
N ALA A 401 -13.22 -18.65 -5.04
CA ALA A 401 -11.79 -18.95 -4.97
C ALA A 401 -11.21 -18.65 -3.58
N LEU A 402 -11.60 -17.53 -2.96
CA LEU A 402 -11.22 -17.20 -1.59
C LEU A 402 -11.86 -18.15 -0.58
N ALA A 403 -13.15 -18.48 -0.74
CA ALA A 403 -13.88 -19.38 0.15
C ALA A 403 -13.23 -20.77 0.19
N GLU A 404 -12.94 -21.36 -0.96
CA GLU A 404 -12.23 -22.64 -1.07
C GLU A 404 -10.84 -22.58 -0.45
N THR A 405 -10.13 -21.47 -0.65
CA THR A 405 -8.80 -21.29 -0.03
C THR A 405 -8.89 -21.23 1.49
N ILE A 406 -9.85 -20.49 2.04
CA ILE A 406 -10.09 -20.41 3.49
C ILE A 406 -10.47 -21.79 4.04
N LYS A 407 -11.43 -22.48 3.40
CA LYS A 407 -11.86 -23.84 3.79
C LYS A 407 -10.71 -24.83 3.77
N SER A 408 -9.86 -24.78 2.74
CA SER A 408 -8.67 -25.64 2.64
C SER A 408 -7.69 -25.38 3.80
N ILE A 409 -7.48 -24.12 4.20
CA ILE A 409 -6.62 -23.77 5.33
C ILE A 409 -7.24 -24.26 6.65
N VAL A 410 -8.54 -24.01 6.87
CA VAL A 410 -9.25 -24.47 8.06
C VAL A 410 -9.17 -25.99 8.18
N LYS A 411 -9.47 -26.71 7.09
CA LYS A 411 -9.41 -28.18 7.05
C LYS A 411 -7.99 -28.70 7.31
N GLN A 412 -6.98 -28.11 6.68
CA GLN A 412 -5.58 -28.50 6.92
C GLN A 412 -5.19 -28.34 8.40
N ARG A 413 -5.65 -27.25 9.04
CA ARG A 413 -5.41 -26.99 10.46
C ARG A 413 -6.18 -27.94 11.36
N GLU A 414 -7.41 -28.26 11.00
CA GLU A 414 -8.24 -29.24 11.68
C GLU A 414 -7.58 -30.63 11.66
N ASP A 415 -7.21 -31.12 10.48
CA ASP A 415 -6.56 -32.41 10.30
C ASP A 415 -5.24 -32.48 11.09
N ALA A 416 -4.46 -31.40 11.05
CA ALA A 416 -3.23 -31.25 11.82
C ALA A 416 -3.43 -31.33 13.34
N ALA A 417 -4.45 -30.64 13.87
CA ALA A 417 -4.75 -30.61 15.29
C ALA A 417 -5.30 -31.96 15.78
N ARG A 418 -6.11 -32.65 14.95
CA ARG A 418 -6.60 -34.01 15.21
C ARG A 418 -5.48 -35.06 15.16
N ALA A 419 -4.49 -34.88 14.28
CA ALA A 419 -3.33 -35.78 14.18
C ALA A 419 -2.35 -35.65 15.36
N ASN A 420 -2.40 -34.54 16.11
CA ASN A 420 -1.54 -34.28 17.26
C ASN A 420 -2.39 -33.99 18.51
N PRO A 421 -3.16 -34.97 19.03
CA PRO A 421 -4.04 -34.74 20.18
C PRO A 421 -3.26 -34.65 21.50
N ILE A 422 -3.90 -34.07 22.51
CA ILE A 422 -3.44 -34.02 23.88
C ILE A 422 -3.98 -35.26 24.60
N CYS A 423 -3.06 -36.10 25.10
CA CYS A 423 -3.36 -37.38 25.75
C CYS A 423 -2.88 -37.39 27.21
N GLY A 424 -3.05 -36.27 27.92
CA GLY A 424 -2.55 -36.08 29.28
C GLY A 424 -1.20 -35.38 29.35
N ALA A 425 -0.32 -35.80 30.27
CA ALA A 425 0.92 -35.08 30.59
C ALA A 425 2.04 -35.18 29.55
N ALA A 426 1.95 -36.12 28.62
CA ALA A 426 2.93 -36.32 27.56
C ALA A 426 2.72 -35.29 26.44
N TYR A 427 3.81 -34.78 25.88
CA TYR A 427 3.73 -33.84 24.75
C TYR A 427 3.14 -34.54 23.51
N PRO A 428 2.24 -33.89 22.73
CA PRO A 428 1.53 -34.51 21.61
C PRO A 428 2.41 -35.14 20.52
N SER A 429 3.64 -34.64 20.34
CA SER A 429 4.58 -35.16 19.36
C SER A 429 5.76 -35.89 20.03
N ARG A 430 6.08 -37.09 19.53
CA ARG A 430 7.27 -37.86 19.96
C ARG A 430 8.58 -37.28 19.43
N THR A 431 8.52 -36.46 18.37
CA THR A 431 9.66 -35.76 17.78
C THR A 431 9.56 -34.24 18.04
N PRO A 432 10.67 -33.56 18.33
CA PRO A 432 10.68 -32.11 18.47
C PRO A 432 10.25 -31.47 17.13
N LEU A 433 9.15 -30.72 17.17
CA LEU A 433 8.66 -29.99 16.00
C LEU A 433 9.51 -28.74 15.80
N SER A 434 9.86 -28.46 14.54
CA SER A 434 10.51 -27.19 14.19
C SER A 434 9.54 -26.01 14.41
N GLU A 435 10.07 -24.81 14.57
CA GLU A 435 9.24 -23.61 14.73
C GLU A 435 8.28 -23.40 13.54
N ALA A 436 8.72 -23.71 12.33
CA ALA A 436 7.88 -23.68 11.13
C ALA A 436 6.75 -24.71 11.19
N GLN A 437 7.01 -25.92 11.70
CA GLN A 437 5.99 -26.95 11.91
C GLN A 437 5.00 -26.53 13.00
N MET A 438 5.47 -25.99 14.12
CA MET A 438 4.59 -25.48 15.19
C MET A 438 3.67 -24.37 14.68
N ARG A 439 4.22 -23.40 13.93
CA ARG A 439 3.41 -22.36 13.29
C ARG A 439 2.43 -22.93 12.26
N SER A 440 2.79 -23.98 11.54
CA SER A 440 1.90 -24.66 10.58
C SER A 440 0.81 -25.51 11.24
N LEU A 441 1.01 -25.96 12.48
CA LEU A 441 0.04 -26.75 13.24
C LEU A 441 -0.88 -25.84 14.06
N TRP A 442 -0.30 -25.04 14.96
CA TRP A 442 -1.03 -24.24 15.95
C TRP A 442 -1.06 -22.75 15.67
N GLY A 443 -0.32 -22.26 14.68
CA GLY A 443 -0.41 -20.85 14.29
C GLY A 443 0.50 -19.96 15.13
N ALA A 444 0.10 -18.71 15.32
CA ALA A 444 0.80 -17.71 16.10
C ALA A 444 0.44 -17.75 17.60
N GLU A 445 1.31 -17.18 18.43
CA GLU A 445 0.99 -16.91 19.84
C GLU A 445 0.02 -15.72 19.94
N ALA A 446 -0.75 -15.68 21.03
CA ALA A 446 -1.48 -14.47 21.39
C ALA A 446 -0.50 -13.30 21.65
N SER A 447 -0.98 -12.07 21.44
CA SER A 447 -0.22 -10.82 21.63
C SER A 447 -0.89 -9.94 22.68
N PRO A 448 -0.11 -9.16 23.46
CA PRO A 448 -0.69 -8.25 24.46
C PRO A 448 -1.41 -7.10 23.77
N LEU A 449 -2.63 -6.79 24.21
CA LEU A 449 -3.38 -5.63 23.71
C LEU A 449 -2.76 -4.30 24.15
N ASP A 450 -2.17 -4.26 25.36
CA ASP A 450 -1.34 -3.15 25.81
C ASP A 450 0.14 -3.58 25.83
N GLU A 451 0.81 -3.35 24.70
CA GLU A 451 2.24 -3.62 24.55
C GLU A 451 3.10 -2.83 25.55
N THR A 452 2.66 -1.64 25.95
CA THR A 452 3.44 -0.75 26.82
C THR A 452 3.44 -1.26 28.25
N LEU A 453 2.25 -1.52 28.80
CA LEU A 453 2.08 -2.16 30.11
C LEU A 453 2.78 -3.52 30.15
N TYR A 454 2.65 -4.32 29.10
CA TYR A 454 3.31 -5.63 29.04
C TYR A 454 4.84 -5.52 29.12
N LYS A 455 5.45 -4.58 28.39
CA LYS A 455 6.91 -4.33 28.44
C LYS A 455 7.36 -3.87 29.84
N GLU A 456 6.58 -3.05 30.52
CA GLU A 456 6.86 -2.59 31.88
C GLU A 456 6.79 -3.74 32.89
N VAL A 457 5.68 -4.50 32.88
CA VAL A 457 5.48 -5.67 33.74
C VAL A 457 6.57 -6.70 33.52
N ARG A 458 6.94 -6.97 32.27
CA ARG A 458 8.02 -7.91 31.93
C ARG A 458 9.35 -7.48 32.54
N ARG A 459 9.73 -6.21 32.39
CA ARG A 459 10.97 -5.67 32.99
C ARG A 459 10.96 -5.78 34.51
N ALA A 460 9.86 -5.39 35.16
CA ALA A 460 9.73 -5.44 36.61
C ALA A 460 9.79 -6.89 37.15
N THR A 461 9.07 -7.80 36.50
CA THR A 461 9.01 -9.22 36.86
C THR A 461 10.36 -9.91 36.67
N HIS A 462 11.03 -9.68 35.54
CA HIS A 462 12.34 -10.27 35.26
C HIS A 462 13.41 -9.83 36.26
N ARG A 463 13.35 -8.56 36.73
CA ARG A 463 14.23 -8.05 37.79
C ARG A 463 13.90 -8.70 39.14
N ARG A 464 12.62 -8.69 39.54
CA ARG A 464 12.17 -9.20 40.84
C ARG A 464 12.42 -10.70 41.02
N TYR A 465 12.30 -11.48 39.94
CA TYR A 465 12.44 -12.93 39.96
C TYR A 465 13.67 -13.43 39.20
N ALA A 466 14.76 -12.65 39.17
CA ALA A 466 15.96 -12.95 38.38
C ALA A 466 16.58 -14.34 38.66
N SER A 467 16.42 -14.86 39.89
CA SER A 467 16.90 -16.19 40.30
C SER A 467 16.03 -17.35 39.82
N LYS A 468 14.87 -17.08 39.21
CA LYS A 468 13.97 -18.12 38.68
C LYS A 468 14.29 -18.43 37.20
N PRO A 469 14.04 -19.67 36.74
CA PRO A 469 14.17 -20.02 35.33
C PRO A 469 13.36 -19.10 34.41
N LEU A 470 13.80 -18.92 33.17
CA LEU A 470 13.12 -18.04 32.19
C LEU A 470 11.64 -18.40 32.01
N SER A 471 11.31 -19.69 31.82
CA SER A 471 9.93 -20.19 31.72
C SER A 471 9.02 -19.71 32.86
N VAL A 472 9.53 -19.73 34.10
CA VAL A 472 8.78 -19.30 35.29
C VAL A 472 8.64 -17.77 35.33
N ARG A 473 9.66 -17.03 34.90
CA ARG A 473 9.62 -15.56 34.85
C ARG A 473 8.62 -15.07 33.80
N GLU A 474 8.56 -15.72 32.65
CA GLU A 474 7.55 -15.46 31.63
C GLU A 474 6.17 -15.74 32.22
N ALA A 475 5.90 -16.96 32.70
CA ALA A 475 4.61 -17.32 33.30
C ALA A 475 4.11 -16.33 34.37
N LEU A 476 5.02 -15.81 35.21
CA LEU A 476 4.70 -14.78 36.20
C LEU A 476 4.42 -13.41 35.56
N THR A 477 5.13 -13.06 34.49
CA THR A 477 4.90 -11.83 33.71
C THR A 477 3.49 -11.83 33.16
N GLU A 478 3.05 -12.92 32.51
CA GLU A 478 1.69 -13.02 31.97
C GLU A 478 0.62 -12.91 33.06
N LYS A 479 0.84 -13.56 34.20
CA LYS A 479 -0.06 -13.48 35.36
C LYS A 479 -0.14 -12.06 35.93
N ILE A 480 0.99 -11.38 36.10
CA ILE A 480 1.02 -10.03 36.67
C ILE A 480 0.39 -9.04 35.70
N TYR A 481 0.65 -9.17 34.40
CA TYR A 481 0.06 -8.32 33.38
C TYR A 481 -1.48 -8.40 33.39
N ARG A 482 -2.04 -9.62 33.44
CA ARG A 482 -3.50 -9.79 33.61
C ARG A 482 -4.04 -9.19 34.91
N LYS A 483 -3.32 -9.36 36.02
CA LYS A 483 -3.71 -8.76 37.31
C LYS A 483 -3.74 -7.23 37.27
N GLN A 484 -3.02 -6.60 36.35
CA GLN A 484 -3.03 -5.16 36.15
C GLN A 484 -4.07 -4.70 35.11
N GLY A 485 -4.97 -5.59 34.67
CA GLY A 485 -6.00 -5.30 33.67
C GLY A 485 -5.56 -5.55 32.22
N GLY A 486 -4.34 -6.02 32.00
CA GLY A 486 -3.85 -6.40 30.68
C GLY A 486 -4.60 -7.61 30.10
N GLN A 487 -4.78 -7.61 28.78
CA GLN A 487 -5.42 -8.69 28.03
C GLN A 487 -4.52 -9.14 26.87
N PHE A 488 -4.71 -10.38 26.43
CA PHE A 488 -4.09 -10.97 25.25
C PHE A 488 -5.16 -11.36 24.22
N GLU A 489 -4.78 -11.36 22.94
CA GLU A 489 -5.64 -11.75 21.82
C GLU A 489 -4.82 -12.54 20.77
N PHE A 490 -5.43 -13.57 20.17
CA PHE A 490 -4.81 -14.29 19.05
C PHE A 490 -4.95 -13.50 17.75
N PRO A 491 -3.95 -13.53 16.84
CA PRO A 491 -4.06 -12.83 15.55
C PRO A 491 -5.24 -13.30 14.70
N THR A 492 -5.61 -14.58 14.79
CA THR A 492 -6.81 -15.16 14.19
C THR A 492 -7.41 -16.23 15.09
N ARG A 493 -8.68 -16.58 14.86
CA ARG A 493 -9.32 -17.72 15.54
C ARG A 493 -8.72 -19.10 15.21
N LEU A 494 -7.88 -19.22 14.17
CA LEU A 494 -7.14 -20.47 13.91
C LEU A 494 -5.83 -20.56 14.70
N ASP A 495 -5.36 -19.46 15.27
CA ASP A 495 -4.16 -19.42 16.07
C ASP A 495 -4.47 -19.93 17.49
N THR A 496 -3.78 -20.99 17.90
CA THR A 496 -3.96 -21.67 19.18
C THR A 496 -2.63 -21.97 19.85
N PHE A 497 -1.54 -21.40 19.35
CA PHE A 497 -0.22 -21.75 19.85
C PHE A 497 -0.01 -21.13 21.24
N ILE A 498 -0.03 -22.00 22.26
CA ILE A 498 0.27 -21.63 23.64
C ILE A 498 1.69 -22.06 23.98
N GLN A 499 2.58 -21.08 24.05
CA GLN A 499 3.98 -21.32 24.34
C GLN A 499 4.16 -22.00 25.70
N GLY A 500 4.84 -23.14 25.70
CA GLY A 500 5.23 -23.84 26.91
C GLY A 500 4.08 -24.49 27.70
N LEU A 501 2.90 -24.70 27.10
CA LEU A 501 1.71 -25.29 27.76
C LEU A 501 2.04 -26.45 28.70
N HIS A 502 2.55 -27.58 28.17
CA HIS A 502 2.86 -28.77 28.97
C HIS A 502 3.97 -28.52 30.01
N ARG A 503 5.03 -27.82 29.60
CA ARG A 503 6.18 -27.54 30.48
C ARG A 503 5.78 -26.67 31.66
N ARG A 504 5.02 -25.59 31.43
CA ARG A 504 4.60 -24.65 32.46
C ARG A 504 3.57 -25.28 33.41
N THR A 505 2.69 -26.14 32.90
CA THR A 505 1.77 -26.92 33.76
C THR A 505 2.56 -27.86 34.69
N ARG A 506 3.54 -28.60 34.15
CA ARG A 506 4.42 -29.45 34.96
C ARG A 506 5.26 -28.65 35.96
N ASP A 507 5.87 -27.54 35.53
CA ASP A 507 6.66 -26.65 36.40
C ASP A 507 5.81 -26.12 37.57
N LEU A 508 4.50 -25.85 37.35
CA LEU A 508 3.57 -25.44 38.41
C LEU A 508 3.27 -26.59 39.37
N HIS A 509 2.93 -27.77 38.81
CA HIS A 509 2.61 -28.98 39.56
C HIS A 509 3.77 -29.40 40.48
N ASP A 510 4.97 -29.59 39.92
CA ASP A 510 6.19 -29.92 40.67
C ASP A 510 6.52 -28.86 41.73
N ALA A 511 6.17 -27.59 41.49
CA ALA A 511 6.38 -26.51 42.45
C ALA A 511 5.36 -26.51 43.59
N TRP A 512 4.15 -27.03 43.37
CA TRP A 512 3.14 -27.21 44.41
C TRP A 512 3.50 -28.40 45.29
N GLU A 513 3.87 -29.51 44.66
CA GLU A 513 4.33 -30.72 45.36
C GLU A 513 5.52 -30.40 46.28
N ARG A 514 6.56 -29.74 45.76
CA ARG A 514 7.73 -29.32 46.57
C ARG A 514 7.40 -28.36 47.73
N LYS A 515 6.26 -27.67 47.67
CA LYS A 515 5.80 -26.77 48.73
C LYS A 515 4.83 -27.44 49.70
N GLY A 516 4.54 -28.73 49.52
CA GLY A 516 3.53 -29.45 50.30
C GLY A 516 2.11 -28.95 50.05
N LYS A 517 1.86 -28.28 48.92
CA LYS A 517 0.52 -27.86 48.53
C LYS A 517 -0.19 -29.07 47.87
N PRO A 518 -1.47 -29.34 48.18
CA PRO A 518 -2.21 -30.43 47.53
C PRO A 518 -2.23 -30.26 46.01
N THR A 519 -1.90 -31.33 45.28
CA THR A 519 -1.98 -31.39 43.80
C THR A 519 -3.10 -32.32 43.33
N SER A 520 -3.46 -33.31 44.15
CA SER A 520 -4.55 -34.27 43.88
C SER A 520 -5.90 -33.78 44.42
N GLY A 521 -6.99 -34.21 43.76
CA GLY A 521 -8.36 -33.91 44.16
C GLY A 521 -9.01 -32.76 43.34
N PRO A 522 -10.36 -32.69 43.33
CA PRO A 522 -11.10 -31.77 42.45
C PRO A 522 -10.81 -30.29 42.73
N ASP A 523 -10.67 -29.91 44.00
CA ASP A 523 -10.39 -28.52 44.38
C ASP A 523 -8.97 -28.09 44.00
N ALA A 524 -7.98 -28.96 44.23
CA ALA A 524 -6.59 -28.71 43.85
C ALA A 524 -6.44 -28.61 42.33
N LYS A 525 -7.11 -29.50 41.57
CA LYS A 525 -7.15 -29.44 40.11
C LYS A 525 -7.76 -28.13 39.63
N LYS A 526 -8.95 -27.77 40.12
CA LYS A 526 -9.62 -26.51 39.75
C LYS A 526 -8.74 -25.30 40.04
N GLU A 527 -8.11 -25.25 41.20
CA GLU A 527 -7.20 -24.15 41.56
C GLU A 527 -5.95 -24.14 40.64
N GLY A 528 -5.40 -25.31 40.31
CA GLY A 528 -4.25 -25.45 39.42
C GLY A 528 -4.55 -24.96 38.01
N VAL A 529 -5.72 -25.34 37.47
CA VAL A 529 -6.20 -24.92 36.15
C VAL A 529 -6.41 -23.40 36.11
N GLU A 530 -7.08 -22.82 37.10
CA GLU A 530 -7.27 -21.37 37.18
C GLU A 530 -5.95 -20.61 37.29
N GLU A 531 -4.99 -21.13 38.06
CA GLU A 531 -3.64 -20.54 38.14
C GLU A 531 -2.89 -20.64 36.79
N MET A 532 -3.08 -21.72 36.02
CA MET A 532 -2.49 -21.88 34.70
C MET A 532 -3.11 -20.97 33.64
N LEU A 533 -4.43 -20.76 33.67
CA LEU A 533 -5.10 -19.78 32.80
C LEU A 533 -4.51 -18.38 32.97
N LEU A 534 -4.10 -18.00 34.18
CA LEU A 534 -3.42 -16.73 34.42
C LEU A 534 -1.98 -16.69 33.89
N ARG A 535 -1.30 -17.84 33.82
CA ARG A 535 0.14 -17.97 33.49
C ARG A 535 0.44 -18.30 32.03
N LEU A 536 -0.57 -18.65 31.26
CA LEU A 536 -0.44 -18.98 29.84
C LEU A 536 -0.93 -17.83 29.00
N ARG A 537 -0.35 -17.64 27.81
CA ARG A 537 -0.84 -16.62 26.88
C ARG A 537 -1.91 -17.23 25.97
N TRP A 538 -3.13 -16.73 26.08
CA TRP A 538 -4.32 -17.16 25.32
C TRP A 538 -5.30 -15.97 25.25
N ASP A 539 -6.27 -16.03 24.34
CA ASP A 539 -7.23 -14.94 24.10
C ASP A 539 -8.24 -14.79 25.24
N ASP A 540 -8.09 -13.73 26.04
CA ASP A 540 -8.89 -13.50 27.25
C ASP A 540 -10.37 -13.18 26.97
N ARG A 541 -10.72 -12.82 25.73
CA ARG A 541 -12.09 -12.42 25.34
C ARG A 541 -12.93 -13.59 24.84
N ASP A 542 -12.29 -14.70 24.50
CA ASP A 542 -12.98 -15.87 23.96
C ASP A 542 -13.34 -16.86 25.08
N GLY A 543 -14.61 -16.80 25.51
CA GLY A 543 -15.15 -17.71 26.53
C GLY A 543 -15.19 -19.18 26.09
N HIS A 544 -15.26 -19.46 24.79
CA HIS A 544 -15.15 -20.82 24.27
C HIS A 544 -13.69 -21.31 24.39
N ALA A 545 -12.74 -20.49 23.97
CA ALA A 545 -11.32 -20.78 24.10
C ALA A 545 -10.91 -21.02 25.56
N ARG A 546 -11.45 -20.24 26.49
CA ARG A 546 -11.26 -20.44 27.94
C ARG A 546 -11.71 -21.84 28.38
N ARG A 547 -12.96 -22.20 28.08
CA ARG A 547 -13.53 -23.51 28.46
C ARG A 547 -12.71 -24.66 27.89
N ARG A 548 -12.27 -24.51 26.63
CA ARG A 548 -11.46 -25.51 25.96
C ARG A 548 -10.09 -25.66 26.60
N LEU A 549 -9.41 -24.54 26.85
CA LEU A 549 -8.11 -24.53 27.49
C LEU A 549 -8.19 -25.12 28.90
N SER A 550 -9.27 -24.88 29.66
CA SER A 550 -9.51 -25.53 30.94
C SER A 550 -9.56 -27.05 30.80
N LYS A 551 -10.36 -27.60 29.87
CA LYS A 551 -10.43 -29.05 29.61
C LYS A 551 -9.05 -29.63 29.26
N ILE A 552 -8.28 -28.92 28.43
CA ILE A 552 -6.91 -29.32 28.05
C ILE A 552 -6.00 -29.36 29.28
N LEU A 553 -6.05 -28.33 30.12
CA LEU A 553 -5.25 -28.25 31.34
C LEU A 553 -5.63 -29.32 32.36
N GLU A 554 -6.93 -29.61 32.52
CA GLU A 554 -7.43 -30.69 33.35
C GLU A 554 -6.87 -32.04 32.90
N SER A 555 -6.93 -32.34 31.60
CA SER A 555 -6.37 -33.58 31.03
C SER A 555 -4.86 -33.70 31.29
N ILE A 556 -4.10 -32.62 31.08
CA ILE A 556 -2.65 -32.59 31.38
C ILE A 556 -2.40 -32.82 32.88
N TRP A 557 -3.19 -32.19 33.75
CA TRP A 557 -3.06 -32.30 35.20
C TRP A 557 -3.38 -33.72 35.69
N ASP A 558 -4.47 -34.32 35.21
CA ASP A 558 -4.87 -35.70 35.51
C ASP A 558 -3.75 -36.67 35.07
N GLY A 559 -3.15 -36.45 33.90
CA GLY A 559 -2.00 -37.22 33.44
C GLY A 559 -0.73 -37.06 34.29
N LEU A 560 -0.52 -35.91 34.96
CA LEU A 560 0.60 -35.72 35.89
C LEU A 560 0.37 -36.46 37.22
N GLU A 561 -0.89 -36.57 37.64
CA GLU A 561 -1.32 -37.33 38.82
C GLU A 561 -1.42 -38.85 38.56
N GLY A 562 -1.17 -39.30 37.33
CA GLY A 562 -1.34 -40.70 36.92
C GLY A 562 -2.81 -41.16 36.86
N GLN A 563 -3.75 -40.22 36.83
CA GLN A 563 -5.17 -40.47 36.60
C GLN A 563 -5.43 -40.64 35.10
N ASP A 564 -6.53 -41.31 34.74
CA ASP A 564 -6.95 -41.43 33.35
C ASP A 564 -7.32 -40.03 32.80
N PRO A 565 -6.59 -39.49 31.81
CA PRO A 565 -6.83 -38.16 31.28
C PRO A 565 -8.07 -38.09 30.37
N GLY A 566 -8.76 -39.21 30.17
CA GLY A 566 -9.94 -39.31 29.31
C GLY A 566 -9.61 -39.46 27.82
N PRO A 567 -10.59 -39.25 26.93
CA PRO A 567 -10.38 -39.37 25.49
C PRO A 567 -9.39 -38.31 24.97
N PRO A 568 -8.61 -38.62 23.92
CA PRO A 568 -7.68 -37.65 23.32
C PRO A 568 -8.37 -36.37 22.86
N ILE A 569 -7.84 -35.23 23.29
CA ILE A 569 -8.39 -33.91 22.97
C ILE A 569 -7.65 -33.33 21.76
N PRO A 570 -8.31 -32.89 20.67
CA PRO A 570 -7.66 -32.13 19.61
C PRO A 570 -6.84 -30.96 20.17
N SER A 571 -5.60 -30.78 19.71
CA SER A 571 -4.70 -29.78 20.31
C SER A 571 -5.02 -28.31 19.97
N ALA A 572 -6.01 -28.07 19.11
CA ALA A 572 -6.48 -26.73 18.77
C ALA A 572 -7.66 -26.31 19.65
N ILE A 573 -7.55 -25.11 20.21
CA ILE A 573 -8.50 -24.54 21.18
C ILE A 573 -9.87 -24.20 20.55
N TRP A 574 -9.91 -23.92 19.24
CA TRP A 574 -11.15 -23.59 18.52
C TRP A 574 -11.92 -24.82 18.03
N LEU A 575 -11.32 -26.02 18.05
CA LEU A 575 -11.99 -27.24 17.62
C LEU A 575 -12.85 -27.83 18.74
N ASP A 576 -14.15 -27.96 18.49
CA ASP A 576 -15.05 -28.70 19.34
C ASP A 576 -14.72 -30.21 19.33
N ASP A 577 -14.93 -30.88 20.46
CA ASP A 577 -14.77 -32.34 20.58
C ASP A 577 -15.83 -33.12 19.80
N GLY A 578 -16.82 -32.43 19.22
CA GLY A 578 -18.08 -33.06 18.83
C GLY A 578 -18.71 -33.66 20.08
N ASP A 579 -19.17 -32.82 21.01
CA ASP A 579 -19.94 -33.30 22.15
C ASP A 579 -21.16 -34.05 21.61
N ALA A 580 -21.09 -35.38 21.64
CA ALA A 580 -22.26 -36.23 21.64
C ALA A 580 -23.10 -35.74 22.81
N VAL A 581 -24.18 -35.03 22.47
CA VAL A 581 -25.22 -34.62 23.41
C VAL A 581 -25.72 -35.90 24.07
N GLY A 582 -25.15 -36.23 25.21
CA GLY A 582 -25.78 -37.06 26.21
C GLY A 582 -27.03 -36.33 26.63
N THR A 583 -28.17 -36.84 26.21
CA THR A 583 -29.48 -36.54 26.74
C THR A 583 -29.52 -36.84 28.25
N GLY A 584 -28.96 -35.92 29.04
CA GLY A 584 -29.16 -35.83 30.48
C GLY A 584 -30.33 -34.91 30.77
N ASN A 585 -31.54 -35.34 30.42
CA ASN A 585 -32.75 -34.66 30.86
C ASN A 585 -32.92 -34.95 32.36
N ASN A 586 -32.59 -33.98 33.22
CA ASN A 586 -33.46 -33.48 34.30
C ASN A 586 -32.72 -32.54 35.26
N GLY A 587 -33.11 -31.26 35.22
CA GLY A 587 -33.63 -30.59 36.41
C GLY A 587 -32.73 -29.60 37.16
N CYS A 588 -33.24 -28.37 37.28
CA CYS A 588 -32.82 -27.21 38.10
C CYS A 588 -31.75 -26.33 37.42
N GLY A 589 -32.06 -25.18 36.80
CA GLY A 589 -33.08 -24.18 37.11
C GLY A 589 -32.43 -23.00 37.83
N ALA A 590 -32.10 -21.93 37.10
CA ALA A 590 -32.00 -20.56 37.59
C ALA A 590 -31.79 -19.61 36.40
N ASP A 591 -32.80 -18.77 36.21
CA ASP A 591 -32.84 -17.62 35.34
C ASP A 591 -31.69 -16.64 35.59
N ASN A 592 -31.28 -15.90 34.56
CA ASN A 592 -31.21 -14.44 34.65
C ASN A 592 -31.06 -13.83 33.26
N GLU A 593 -32.19 -13.25 32.84
CA GLU A 593 -32.28 -12.09 31.97
C GLU A 593 -31.17 -11.08 32.29
N TRP A 594 -30.47 -10.63 31.25
CA TRP A 594 -29.92 -9.29 31.21
C TRP A 594 -30.47 -8.63 29.96
N SER A 595 -31.66 -8.07 30.15
CA SER A 595 -32.12 -6.88 29.45
C SER A 595 -31.43 -5.64 30.01
N VAL A 596 -31.58 -4.52 29.28
CA VAL A 596 -31.21 -3.12 29.56
C VAL A 596 -29.72 -2.80 29.36
N VAL A 597 -29.28 -1.73 28.65
CA VAL A 597 -29.83 -0.45 28.18
C VAL A 597 -29.25 -0.14 26.81
#